data_AF-A0A3C2A009-F1
#
_entry.id   AF-A0A3C2A009-F1
#
_cell.length_a   1.000
_cell.length_b   1.000
_cell.length_c   1.000
_cell.angle_alpha   90.00
_cell.angle_beta   90.00
_cell.angle_gamma   90.00
#
_symmetry.space_group_name_H-M   'P 1'
#
loop_
_entity.id
_entity.type
_entity.pdbx_description
1 polymer ?
#
loop_
_entity_poly.entity_id
_entity_poly.type
_entity_poly.pdbx_seq_one_letter_code
_entity_poly.pdbx_strand_id
1 'polypeptide(L)' 'MQCSAPVEPPALVPGVSLEIAEDRKARLTGVRYQLHFAIPEEKDAPIDAEVEITFRLAET' A
#
# COMPACT_ATOMS: atom_id res chain seq x y z
N MET A 1 -12.14 -5.80 27.24
CA MET A 1 -12.61 -5.09 26.03
C MET A 1 -11.70 -3.88 25.84
N GLN A 2 -10.67 -4.00 25.02
CA GLN A 2 -9.78 -2.88 24.69
C GLN A 2 -10.03 -2.50 23.23
N CYS A 3 -10.63 -1.33 23.00
CA CYS A 3 -10.60 -0.68 21.70
C CYS A 3 -9.17 -0.20 21.42
N SER A 4 -8.68 -0.44 20.21
CA SER A 4 -7.37 0.03 19.73
C SER A 4 -7.30 1.56 19.75
N ALA A 5 -6.11 2.08 20.09
CA ALA A 5 -5.81 3.50 20.16
C ALA A 5 -6.19 4.27 18.86
N PRO A 6 -6.44 5.58 18.93
CA PRO A 6 -6.74 6.38 17.75
C PRO A 6 -5.54 6.36 16.81
N VAL A 7 -5.74 5.87 15.59
CA VAL A 7 -4.77 5.97 14.49
C VAL A 7 -4.78 7.43 14.05
N GLU A 8 -3.71 8.16 14.37
CA GLU A 8 -3.56 9.55 13.96
C GLU A 8 -3.53 9.63 12.43
N PRO A 9 -4.34 10.50 11.81
CA PRO A 9 -4.37 10.60 10.35
C PRO A 9 -2.98 11.05 9.85
N PRO A 10 -2.51 10.50 8.71
CA PRO A 10 -1.21 10.86 8.19
C PRO A 10 -1.14 12.37 7.89
N ALA A 11 -0.02 13.00 8.23
CA ALA A 11 0.20 14.40 7.95
C ALA A 11 0.13 14.68 6.44
N LEU A 12 -0.61 15.73 6.05
CA LEU A 12 -0.67 16.19 4.67
C LEU A 12 0.68 16.79 4.28
N VAL A 13 1.41 16.10 3.41
CA VAL A 13 2.67 16.58 2.83
C VAL A 13 2.43 17.12 1.41
N PRO A 14 3.12 18.20 0.99
CA PRO A 14 3.06 18.67 -0.38
C PRO A 14 3.44 17.56 -1.37
N GLY A 15 2.69 17.45 -2.46
CA GLY A 15 3.00 16.53 -3.56
C GLY A 15 4.15 17.03 -4.45
N VAL A 16 4.47 16.24 -5.48
CA VAL A 16 5.39 16.65 -6.56
C VAL A 16 4.65 17.37 -7.69
N SER A 17 5.37 18.01 -8.60
CA SER A 17 4.76 18.57 -9.82
C SER A 17 4.13 17.46 -10.67
N LEU A 18 3.11 17.81 -11.46
CA LEU A 18 2.45 16.89 -12.38
C LEU A 18 3.45 16.27 -13.37
N GLU A 19 4.38 17.06 -13.88
CA GLU A 19 5.43 16.61 -14.80
C GLU A 19 6.28 15.50 -14.20
N ILE A 20 6.73 15.68 -12.95
CA ILE A 20 7.52 14.66 -12.24
C ILE A 20 6.67 13.41 -11.95
N ALA A 21 5.39 13.58 -11.64
CA ALA A 21 4.50 12.45 -11.40
C ALA A 21 4.29 11.60 -12.66
N GLU A 22 4.05 12.25 -13.81
CA GLU A 22 3.86 11.58 -15.10
C GLU A 22 5.15 10.90 -15.58
N ASP A 23 6.32 11.52 -15.43
CA ASP A 23 7.62 10.90 -15.73
C ASP A 23 7.82 9.61 -14.90
N ARG A 24 7.61 9.69 -13.58
CA ARG A 24 7.74 8.52 -12.68
C ARG A 24 6.78 7.41 -13.05
N LYS A 25 5.53 7.76 -13.38
CA LYS A 25 4.51 6.81 -13.81
C LYS A 25 4.92 6.10 -15.11
N ALA A 26 5.47 6.82 -16.09
CA ALA A 26 5.92 6.24 -17.35
C ALA A 26 7.03 5.20 -17.19
N ARG A 27 7.83 5.29 -16.11
CA ARG A 27 8.96 4.39 -15.83
C ARG A 27 8.60 3.14 -15.03
N LEU A 28 7.44 3.14 -14.37
CA LEU A 28 6.93 2.00 -13.61
C LEU A 28 6.09 1.11 -14.52
N THR A 29 6.50 -0.15 -14.70
CA THR A 29 5.77 -1.10 -15.54
C THR A 29 5.60 -2.44 -14.85
N GLY A 30 4.65 -3.24 -15.33
CA GLY A 30 4.46 -4.60 -14.83
C GLY A 30 4.10 -4.68 -13.35
N VAL A 31 3.36 -3.70 -12.85
CA VAL A 31 2.91 -3.66 -11.45
C VAL A 31 2.03 -4.88 -11.17
N ARG A 32 2.39 -5.65 -10.15
CA ARG A 32 1.67 -6.83 -9.67
C ARG A 32 1.50 -6.73 -8.16
N TYR A 33 0.30 -7.03 -7.72
CA TYR A 33 -0.07 -7.11 -6.32
C TYR A 33 -0.34 -8.57 -5.97
N GLN A 34 0.24 -9.03 -4.88
CA GLN A 34 -0.08 -10.32 -4.27
C GLN A 34 -0.62 -10.03 -2.87
N LEU A 35 -1.83 -10.52 -2.61
CA LEU A 35 -2.53 -10.32 -1.35
C LEU A 35 -2.67 -11.68 -0.68
N HIS A 36 -2.16 -11.79 0.53
CA HIS A 36 -2.31 -12.98 1.36
C HIS A 36 -3.18 -12.62 2.57
N PHE A 37 -4.19 -13.45 2.83
CA PHE A 37 -5.09 -13.29 3.97
C PHE A 37 -5.09 -14.59 4.76
N ALA A 38 -4.84 -14.50 6.07
CA ALA A 38 -5.09 -15.58 6.99
C ALA A 38 -6.48 -15.38 7.58
N ILE A 39 -7.43 -16.23 7.19
CA ILE A 39 -8.80 -16.15 7.68
C ILE A 39 -8.90 -16.96 8.98
N PRO A 40 -9.13 -16.33 10.14
CA PRO A 40 -9.27 -17.05 11.40
C PRO A 40 -10.60 -17.80 11.45
N GLU A 41 -10.64 -18.85 12.27
CA GLU A 41 -11.88 -19.61 12.52
C GLU A 41 -12.90 -18.80 13.34
N GLU A 42 -12.41 -17.94 14.23
CA GLU A 42 -13.24 -17.04 15.05
C GLU A 42 -13.62 -15.79 14.25
N LYS A 43 -14.92 -15.53 14.17
CA LYS A 43 -15.47 -14.43 13.35
C LYS A 43 -15.07 -13.04 13.82
N ASP A 44 -14.86 -12.87 15.12
CA ASP A 44 -14.54 -11.58 15.72
C ASP A 44 -13.02 -11.33 15.82
N ALA A 45 -12.21 -12.32 15.41
CA ALA A 45 -10.77 -12.18 15.34
C ALA A 45 -10.36 -11.33 14.12
N PRO A 46 -9.29 -10.50 14.24
CA PRO A 46 -8.78 -9.73 13.13
C PRO A 46 -8.25 -10.64 12.01
N ILE A 47 -8.44 -10.21 10.76
CA ILE A 47 -7.85 -10.88 9.59
C ILE A 47 -6.43 -10.35 9.42
N ASP A 48 -5.45 -11.23 9.60
CA ASP A 48 -4.07 -10.90 9.26
C ASP A 48 -3.91 -10.90 7.74
N ALA A 49 -3.28 -9.86 7.23
CA ALA A 49 -3.09 -9.65 5.80
C ALA A 49 -1.67 -9.18 5.49
N GLU A 50 -1.13 -9.68 4.39
CA GLU A 50 0.15 -9.26 3.83
C GLU A 50 -0.05 -8.86 2.36
N VAL A 51 0.63 -7.79 1.96
CA VAL A 51 0.66 -7.31 0.58
C VAL A 51 2.10 -7.27 0.08
N GLU A 52 2.34 -7.97 -1.02
CA GLU A 52 3.58 -7.86 -1.78
C GLU A 52 3.30 -7.12 -3.10
N ILE A 53 4.11 -6.09 -3.37
CA ILE A 53 3.99 -5.28 -4.60
C ILE A 53 5.29 -5.44 -5.38
N THR A 54 5.20 -5.99 -6.58
CA THR A 54 6.32 -6.12 -7.50
C THR A 54 6.10 -5.26 -8.72
N PHE A 55 7.16 -4.62 -9.21
CA PHE A 55 7.12 -3.80 -10.42
C PHE A 55 8.51 -3.79 -11.06
N ARG A 56 8.55 -3.40 -12.33
CA ARG A 56 9.80 -3.10 -13.03
C ARG A 56 9.97 -1.59 -13.10
N LEU A 57 11.16 -1.14 -12.76
CA LEU A 57 11.58 0.25 -12.91
C LEU A 57 12.58 0.33 -14.06
N ALA A 58 12.31 1.19 -15.04
CA ALA A 58 13.30 1.51 -16.07
C ALA A 58 14.34 2.51 -15.53
N GLU A 59 15.61 2.14 -15.68
CA GLU A 59 16.78 3.01 -15.47
C GLU A 59 17.01 3.86 -16.73
N THR A 60 17.53 5.07 -16.54
CA THR A 60 17.80 6.05 -17.60
C THR A 60 19.21 5.93 -18.16
#